data_AF-A0A3N2MJD6-F1
#
_entry.id   AF-A0A3N2MJD6-F1
#
_cell.length_a   1.000
_cell.length_b   1.000
_cell.length_c   1.000
_cell.angle_alpha   90.00
_cell.angle_beta   90.00
_cell.angle_gamma   90.00
#
_symmetry.space_group_name_H-M   'P 1'
#
loop_
_entity.id
_entity.type
_entity.pdbx_description
1 polymer ?
#
loop_
_entity_poly.entity_id
_entity_poly.type
_entity_poly.pdbx_seq_one_letter_code
_entity_poly.pdbx_strand_id
1 'polypeptide(L)'
;MTIPILNENLITICEKYGYNIPKANEQVLNRYIKDILKDLSEQLPSLKEKVPTKLTMKQKEALRKEKKEPETDLNGNVIVPRYECVTSHTARRTGITNIYLSHKYTILQMMHVSGHKTQKTFMDYIKLSSEEIADEIAAMSKKDNELW
;
A
#
# COMPACT_ATOMS: atom_id res chain seq x y z
N MET A 1 -1.81 -21.48 -2.60
CA MET A 1 -2.69 -20.30 -2.49
C MET A 1 -3.36 -20.15 -3.83
N THR A 2 -4.68 -20.09 -3.85
CA THR A 2 -5.45 -20.04 -5.09
C THR A 2 -6.28 -18.77 -5.06
N ILE A 3 -6.18 -17.94 -6.10
CA ILE A 3 -6.85 -16.65 -6.16
C ILE A 3 -7.70 -16.61 -7.42
N PRO A 4 -9.00 -16.27 -7.33
CA PRO A 4 -9.83 -16.09 -8.51
C PRO A 4 -9.41 -14.82 -9.25
N ILE A 5 -9.13 -14.94 -10.55
CA ILE A 5 -8.90 -13.80 -11.44
C ILE A 5 -10.24 -13.44 -12.08
N LEU A 6 -10.84 -12.34 -11.63
CA LEU A 6 -12.16 -11.90 -12.08
C LEU A 6 -12.11 -10.73 -13.06
N ASN A 7 -10.95 -10.06 -13.19
CA ASN A 7 -10.80 -8.89 -14.03
C ASN A 7 -10.41 -9.30 -15.45
N GLU A 8 -11.19 -8.85 -16.45
CA GLU A 8 -10.96 -9.17 -17.86
C GLU A 8 -9.56 -8.80 -18.35
N ASN A 9 -9.01 -7.66 -17.91
CA ASN A 9 -7.65 -7.27 -18.30
C ASN A 9 -6.60 -8.25 -17.76
N LEU A 10 -6.79 -8.78 -16.54
CA LEU A 10 -5.89 -9.78 -15.96
C LEU A 10 -6.01 -11.13 -16.67
N ILE A 11 -7.22 -11.51 -17.10
CA ILE A 11 -7.45 -12.71 -17.90
C ILE A 11 -6.70 -12.59 -19.23
N THR A 12 -6.87 -11.48 -19.96
CA THR A 12 -6.15 -11.20 -21.21
C THR A 12 -4.64 -11.26 -21.04
N ILE A 13 -4.10 -10.74 -19.93
CA ILE A 13 -2.67 -10.83 -19.62
C ILE A 13 -2.26 -12.29 -19.38
N CYS A 14 -3.03 -13.06 -18.60
CA CYS A 14 -2.73 -14.46 -18.34
C CYS A 14 -2.74 -15.29 -19.62
N GLU A 15 -3.75 -15.10 -20.47
CA GLU A 15 -3.88 -15.78 -21.77
C GLU A 15 -2.71 -15.45 -22.70
N LYS A 16 -2.30 -14.17 -22.77
CA LYS A 16 -1.14 -13.74 -23.56
C LYS A 16 0.14 -14.50 -23.20
N TYR A 17 0.33 -14.85 -21.93
CA TYR A 17 1.50 -15.61 -21.45
C TYR A 17 1.25 -17.12 -21.33
N GLY A 18 0.11 -17.63 -21.83
CA GLY A 18 -0.25 -19.05 -21.69
C GLY A 18 -0.27 -19.51 -20.22
N TYR A 19 -0.71 -18.64 -19.31
CA TYR A 19 -0.68 -18.81 -17.86
C TYR A 19 0.73 -19.00 -17.24
N ASN A 20 1.80 -18.80 -18.01
CA ASN A 20 3.18 -18.84 -17.54
C ASN A 20 3.73 -17.41 -17.38
N ILE A 21 3.31 -16.75 -16.29
CA ILE A 21 3.65 -15.34 -16.03
C ILE A 21 5.16 -15.20 -15.74
N PRO A 22 5.86 -14.26 -16.40
CA PRO A 22 7.28 -14.04 -16.14
C PRO A 22 7.54 -13.55 -14.71
N LYS A 23 8.69 -13.92 -14.15
CA LYS A 23 9.10 -13.44 -12.83
C LYS A 23 9.43 -11.95 -12.89
N ALA A 24 8.76 -11.15 -12.06
CA ALA A 24 9.06 -9.74 -11.90
C ALA A 24 10.14 -9.52 -10.83
N ASN A 25 11.08 -8.62 -11.11
CA ASN A 25 12.03 -8.15 -10.11
C ASN A 25 11.38 -7.02 -9.30
N GLU A 26 11.25 -7.23 -7.98
CA GLU A 26 10.56 -6.29 -7.09
C GLU A 26 11.26 -4.92 -7.03
N GLN A 27 12.59 -4.89 -7.04
CA GLN A 27 13.34 -3.63 -7.01
C GLN A 27 13.10 -2.80 -8.29
N VAL A 28 13.04 -3.47 -9.44
CA VAL A 28 12.73 -2.83 -10.73
C VAL A 28 11.30 -2.32 -10.76
N LEU A 29 10.33 -3.12 -10.30
CA LEU A 29 8.94 -2.70 -10.18
C LEU A 29 8.79 -1.46 -9.28
N ASN A 30 9.43 -1.47 -8.10
CA ASN A 30 9.38 -0.36 -7.16
C ASN A 30 9.99 0.92 -7.73
N ARG A 31 11.04 0.81 -8.56
CA ARG A 31 11.59 1.97 -9.28
C ARG A 31 10.57 2.56 -10.25
N TYR A 32 9.94 1.73 -11.07
CA TYR A 32 8.90 2.21 -12.00
C TYR A 32 7.70 2.84 -11.28
N ILE A 33 7.26 2.26 -10.16
CA ILE A 33 6.19 2.85 -9.34
C ILE A 33 6.57 4.27 -8.90
N LYS A 34 7.80 4.47 -8.42
CA LYS A 34 8.29 5.78 -7.97
C LYS A 34 8.41 6.77 -9.12
N ASP A 35 8.92 6.35 -10.27
CA ASP A 35 9.06 7.20 -11.45
C ASP A 35 7.67 7.70 -11.92
N ILE A 36 6.70 6.80 -12.04
CA ILE A 36 5.32 7.15 -12.41
C ILE A 36 4.70 8.11 -11.40
N LEU A 37 4.87 7.84 -10.09
CA LEU A 37 4.31 8.71 -9.05
C LEU A 37 5.01 10.06 -8.96
N LYS A 38 6.28 10.13 -9.32
CA LYS A 38 7.03 11.38 -9.41
C LYS A 38 6.47 12.25 -10.54
N ASP A 39 6.22 11.67 -11.72
CA ASP A 39 5.60 12.40 -12.83
C ASP A 39 4.18 12.86 -12.46
N LEU A 40 3.37 11.98 -11.84
CA LEU A 40 2.03 12.32 -11.37
C LEU A 40 2.04 13.39 -10.26
N SER A 41 3.13 13.51 -9.51
CA SER A 41 3.25 14.51 -8.44
C SER A 41 3.23 15.95 -8.98
N GLU A 42 3.46 16.15 -10.28
CA GLU A 42 3.27 17.46 -10.94
C GLU A 42 1.82 17.90 -10.93
N GLN A 43 0.90 16.96 -11.11
CA GLN A 43 -0.54 17.22 -11.12
C GLN A 43 -1.18 17.06 -9.73
N LEU A 44 -0.57 16.24 -8.87
CA LEU A 44 -1.09 15.92 -7.53
C LEU A 44 -0.09 16.38 -6.44
N PRO A 45 -0.26 17.59 -5.88
CA PRO A 45 0.62 18.13 -4.84
C PRO A 45 0.74 17.25 -3.60
N SER A 46 -0.30 16.46 -3.28
CA SER A 46 -0.31 15.52 -2.15
C SER A 46 0.79 14.46 -2.23
N LEU A 47 1.28 14.14 -3.44
CA LEU A 47 2.40 13.21 -3.63
C LEU A 47 3.77 13.87 -3.35
N LYS A 48 3.86 15.19 -3.41
CA LYS A 48 5.08 15.96 -3.10
C LYS A 48 5.23 16.26 -1.62
N GLU A 49 4.17 16.08 -0.83
CA GLU A 49 4.20 16.24 0.62
C GLU A 49 5.34 15.43 1.23
N LYS A 50 6.10 16.06 2.12
CA LYS A 50 7.20 15.40 2.80
C LYS A 50 6.65 14.60 3.98
N VAL A 51 6.95 13.31 3.98
CA VAL A 51 6.52 12.37 5.01
C VAL A 51 7.74 11.80 5.75
N PRO A 52 7.63 11.54 7.07
CA PRO A 52 8.71 10.97 7.84
C PRO A 52 8.98 9.53 7.39
N THR A 53 10.26 9.18 7.30
CA THR A 53 10.74 7.85 6.93
C THR A 53 12.00 7.48 7.68
N LYS A 54 12.33 6.19 7.69
CA LYS A 54 13.59 5.67 8.21
C LYS A 54 14.47 5.24 7.05
N LEU A 55 15.64 5.87 6.94
CA LEU A 55 16.60 5.50 5.91
C LEU A 55 17.17 4.10 6.16
N THR A 56 17.20 3.30 5.09
CA THR A 56 17.92 2.03 5.06
C THR A 56 19.42 2.25 5.15
N MET A 57 20.17 1.22 5.55
CA MET A 57 21.64 1.28 5.61
C MET A 57 22.26 1.70 4.27
N LYS A 58 21.71 1.21 3.15
CA LYS A 58 22.15 1.56 1.80
C LYS A 58 21.93 3.04 1.47
N GLN A 59 20.78 3.60 1.85
CA GLN A 59 20.48 5.01 1.63
C GLN A 59 21.38 5.91 2.49
N LYS A 60 21.65 5.53 3.75
CA LYS A 60 22.60 6.24 4.60
C LYS A 60 24.01 6.23 4.01
N GLU A 61 24.45 5.10 3.46
CA GLU A 61 25.75 4.99 2.82
C GLU A 61 25.85 5.83 1.53
N ALA A 62 24.78 5.86 0.73
CA ALA A 62 24.72 6.70 -0.47
C ALA A 62 24.81 8.19 -0.12
N LEU A 63 24.05 8.65 0.87
CA LEU A 63 24.12 10.04 1.37
C LEU A 63 25.52 10.40 1.87
N ARG A 64 26.18 9.48 2.59
CA ARG A 64 27.55 9.67 3.07
C ARG A 64 28.55 9.80 1.92
N LYS A 65 28.39 9.02 0.84
CA LYS A 65 29.22 9.12 -0.38
C LYS A 65 29.00 10.43 -1.11
N GLU A 66 27.76 10.90 -1.17
CA GLU A 66 27.36 12.16 -1.81
C GLU A 66 27.60 13.39 -0.93
N LYS A 67 28.05 13.22 0.33
CA LYS A 67 28.19 14.29 1.34
C LYS A 67 26.93 15.15 1.50
N LYS A 68 25.75 14.53 1.40
CA LYS A 68 24.45 15.19 1.61
C LYS A 68 23.90 14.84 2.97
N GLU A 69 23.53 15.86 3.73
CA GLU A 69 22.76 15.68 4.95
C GLU A 69 21.28 15.44 4.61
N PRO A 70 20.62 14.44 5.22
CA PRO A 70 19.20 14.22 5.01
C PRO A 70 18.38 15.35 5.63
N GLU A 71 17.31 15.76 4.94
CA GLU A 71 16.35 16.68 5.51
C GLU A 71 15.59 16.01 6.66
N THR A 72 15.41 16.71 7.78
CA THR A 72 14.74 16.18 8.97
C THR A 72 13.61 17.08 9.45
N ASP A 73 12.59 16.49 10.06
CA ASP A 73 11.57 17.22 10.81
C ASP A 73 12.09 17.74 12.16
N LEU A 74 11.24 18.46 12.91
CA LEU A 74 11.54 18.98 14.25
C LEU A 74 11.86 17.88 15.29
N ASN A 75 11.45 16.64 15.01
CA ASN A 75 11.66 15.47 15.87
C ASN A 75 12.92 14.67 15.46
N GLY A 76 13.68 15.14 14.46
CA GLY A 76 14.86 14.46 13.93
C GLY A 76 14.56 13.27 13.01
N ASN A 77 13.32 13.07 12.57
CA ASN A 77 12.99 12.05 11.57
C ASN A 77 13.36 12.55 10.19
N VAL A 78 13.96 11.69 9.37
CA VAL A 78 14.24 12.01 7.98
C VAL A 78 12.93 12.15 7.21
N ILE A 79 12.79 13.21 6.43
CA ILE A 79 11.60 13.44 5.61
C ILE A 79 11.92 13.32 4.12
N VAL A 80 11.03 12.66 3.37
CA VAL A 80 11.15 12.52 1.92
C VAL A 80 9.77 12.72 1.27
N PRO A 81 9.71 13.11 -0.02
CA PRO A 81 8.43 13.22 -0.73
C PRO A 81 7.65 11.89 -0.68
N ARG A 82 6.32 11.97 -0.54
CA ARG A 82 5.44 10.80 -0.41
C ARG A 82 5.62 9.80 -1.54
N TYR A 83 5.77 10.25 -2.79
CA TYR A 83 6.00 9.35 -3.94
C TYR A 83 7.24 8.45 -3.76
N GLU A 84 8.28 8.92 -3.06
CA GLU A 84 9.53 8.18 -2.84
C GLU A 84 9.38 7.06 -1.80
N CYS A 85 8.33 7.12 -0.98
CA CYS A 85 7.98 6.12 0.03
C CYS A 85 7.10 4.98 -0.52
N VAL A 86 6.51 5.13 -1.71
CA VAL A 86 5.57 4.15 -2.24
C VAL A 86 6.32 2.95 -2.85
N THR A 87 5.84 1.76 -2.51
CA THR A 87 6.35 0.47 -2.99
C THR A 87 5.20 -0.48 -3.29
N SER A 88 5.49 -1.62 -3.92
CA SER A 88 4.58 -2.76 -4.07
C SER A 88 3.94 -3.18 -2.73
N HIS A 89 4.71 -3.16 -1.65
CA HIS A 89 4.20 -3.47 -0.31
C HIS A 89 3.19 -2.42 0.16
N THR A 90 3.43 -1.13 -0.11
CA THR A 90 2.44 -0.06 0.14
C THR A 90 1.15 -0.33 -0.63
N ALA A 91 1.24 -0.65 -1.92
CA ALA A 91 0.09 -0.98 -2.75
C ALA A 91 -0.70 -2.19 -2.20
N ARG A 92 0.00 -3.24 -1.76
CA ARG A 92 -0.64 -4.41 -1.13
C ARG A 92 -1.41 -4.04 0.14
N ARG A 93 -0.83 -3.21 1.01
CA ARG A 93 -1.47 -2.76 2.24
C ARG A 93 -2.72 -1.92 1.97
N THR A 94 -2.64 -1.01 1.00
CA THR A 94 -3.79 -0.23 0.53
C THR A 94 -4.87 -1.15 -0.03
N GLY A 95 -4.50 -2.12 -0.88
CA GLY A 95 -5.44 -3.10 -1.42
C GLY A 95 -6.17 -3.89 -0.33
N ILE A 96 -5.44 -4.39 0.68
CA ILE A 96 -6.05 -5.12 1.81
C ILE A 96 -6.98 -4.23 2.62
N THR A 97 -6.59 -2.99 2.91
CA THR A 97 -7.41 -2.03 3.65
C THR A 97 -8.70 -1.69 2.89
N ASN A 98 -8.62 -1.49 1.58
CA ASN A 98 -9.81 -1.22 0.76
C ASN A 98 -10.74 -2.44 0.67
N ILE A 99 -10.20 -3.66 0.61
CA ILE A 99 -11.02 -4.87 0.67
C ILE A 99 -11.69 -4.98 2.04
N TYR A 100 -11.00 -4.61 3.13
CA TYR A 100 -11.56 -4.61 4.48
C TYR A 100 -12.75 -3.66 4.59
N LEU A 101 -12.55 -2.42 4.15
CA LEU A 101 -13.57 -1.36 4.11
C LEU A 101 -14.73 -1.65 3.15
N SER A 102 -14.60 -2.62 2.25
CA SER A 102 -15.72 -3.03 1.41
C SER A 102 -16.79 -3.81 2.17
N HIS A 103 -16.44 -4.40 3.32
CA HIS A 103 -17.29 -5.30 4.13
C HIS A 103 -17.90 -6.48 3.36
N LYS A 104 -17.38 -6.80 2.16
CA LYS A 104 -17.90 -7.87 1.30
C LYS A 104 -17.37 -9.26 1.64
N TYR A 105 -16.26 -9.34 2.36
CA TYR A 105 -15.52 -10.57 2.58
C TYR A 105 -15.24 -10.78 4.06
N THR A 106 -15.20 -12.05 4.47
CA THR A 106 -14.76 -12.41 5.82
C THR A 106 -13.25 -12.24 5.96
N ILE A 107 -12.77 -12.04 7.19
CA ILE A 107 -11.33 -11.99 7.50
C ILE A 107 -10.61 -13.24 6.96
N LEU A 108 -11.22 -14.42 7.06
CA LEU A 108 -10.64 -15.66 6.55
C LEU A 108 -10.43 -15.63 5.03
N GLN A 109 -11.43 -15.17 4.26
CA GLN A 109 -11.32 -15.03 2.81
C GLN A 109 -10.24 -14.02 2.43
N MET A 110 -10.21 -12.88 3.11
CA MET A 110 -9.19 -11.86 2.90
C MET A 110 -7.78 -12.36 3.22
N MET A 111 -7.61 -13.10 4.31
CA MET A 111 -6.34 -13.73 4.68
C MET A 111 -5.90 -14.75 3.62
N HIS A 112 -6.82 -15.56 3.09
CA HIS A 112 -6.51 -16.52 2.04
C HIS A 112 -6.00 -15.83 0.78
N VAL A 113 -6.69 -14.77 0.32
CA VAL A 113 -6.33 -14.00 -0.89
C VAL A 113 -5.10 -13.11 -0.68
N SER A 114 -4.79 -12.74 0.56
CA SER A 114 -3.59 -11.97 0.88
C SER A 114 -2.43 -12.82 1.37
N GLY A 115 -2.55 -14.15 1.44
CA GLY A 115 -1.47 -15.06 1.79
C GLY A 115 -1.01 -14.98 3.26
N HIS A 116 -1.88 -14.52 4.16
CA HIS A 116 -1.58 -14.43 5.59
C HIS A 116 -2.02 -15.70 6.33
N LYS A 117 -1.13 -16.24 7.18
CA LYS A 117 -1.40 -17.45 7.97
C LYS A 117 -2.14 -17.17 9.28
N THR A 118 -1.89 -16.01 9.88
CA THR A 118 -2.45 -15.65 11.19
C THR A 118 -3.21 -14.33 11.08
N GLN A 119 -4.28 -14.21 11.87
CA GLN A 119 -5.08 -12.99 11.92
C GLN A 119 -4.25 -11.82 12.44
N LYS A 120 -3.40 -12.04 13.45
CA LYS A 120 -2.52 -11.00 13.99
C LYS A 120 -1.70 -10.31 12.90
N THR A 121 -0.99 -11.08 12.08
CA THR A 121 -0.17 -10.53 10.99
C THR A 121 -1.04 -9.88 9.91
N PHE A 122 -2.25 -10.37 9.67
CA PHE A 122 -3.18 -9.73 8.74
C PHE A 122 -3.70 -8.38 9.25
N MET A 123 -4.05 -8.27 10.53
CA MET A 123 -4.51 -6.99 11.12
C MET A 123 -3.41 -5.94 11.05
N ASP A 124 -2.13 -6.34 11.15
CA ASP A 124 -1.00 -5.42 10.95
C ASP A 124 -0.98 -4.79 9.55
N TYR A 125 -1.65 -5.38 8.54
CA TYR A 125 -1.77 -4.85 7.17
C TYR A 125 -2.87 -3.81 7.00
N ILE A 126 -3.93 -3.89 7.80
CA ILE A 126 -5.03 -2.92 7.79
C ILE A 126 -4.53 -1.62 8.43
N LYS A 127 -4.59 -0.51 7.69
CA LYS A 127 -4.28 0.83 8.22
C LYS A 127 -5.54 1.68 8.14
N LEU A 128 -6.23 1.81 9.26
CA LEU A 128 -7.35 2.74 9.44
C LEU A 128 -6.92 3.84 10.40
N SER A 129 -7.36 5.06 10.12
CA SER A 129 -7.27 6.18 11.04
C SER A 129 -8.35 6.05 12.12
N SER A 130 -8.16 6.73 13.26
CA SER A 130 -9.18 6.77 14.30
C SER A 130 -10.50 7.39 13.82
N GLU A 131 -10.43 8.33 12.88
CA GLU A 131 -11.60 8.96 12.25
C GLU A 131 -12.35 7.95 11.39
N GLU A 132 -11.64 7.16 10.56
CA GLU A 132 -12.25 6.12 9.73
C GLU A 132 -12.95 5.05 10.59
N ILE A 133 -12.35 4.68 11.73
CA ILE A 133 -12.97 3.76 12.70
C ILE A 133 -14.22 4.37 13.33
N ALA A 134 -14.20 5.66 13.67
CA ALA A 134 -15.35 6.34 14.24
C ALA A 134 -16.51 6.44 13.24
N ASP A 135 -16.21 6.78 11.99
CA ASP A 135 -17.18 6.84 10.89
C ASP A 135 -17.82 5.47 10.64
N GLU A 136 -17.03 4.39 10.71
CA GLU A 136 -17.51 3.00 10.58
C GLU A 136 -18.51 2.65 11.71
N ILE A 137 -18.15 2.94 12.96
CA ILE A 137 -19.03 2.70 14.13
C ILE A 137 -20.33 3.49 13.98
N ALA A 138 -20.26 4.74 13.56
CA ALA A 138 -21.43 5.59 13.34
C ALA A 138 -22.33 5.05 12.22
N ALA A 139 -21.77 4.59 11.11
CA ALA A 139 -22.51 4.02 9.98
C ALA A 139 -23.24 2.73 10.37
N MET A 140 -22.57 1.82 11.10
CA MET A 140 -23.19 0.59 11.59
C MET A 140 -24.35 0.90 12.56
N SER A 141 -24.13 1.83 13.49
CA SER A 141 -25.14 2.21 14.49
C SER A 141 -26.39 2.83 13.85
N LYS A 142 -26.23 3.62 12.78
CA LYS A 142 -27.37 4.18 12.02
C LYS A 142 -28.16 3.10 11.31
N LYS A 143 -27.47 2.15 10.66
CA LYS A 143 -28.12 1.04 9.95
C LYS A 143 -28.92 0.17 10.91
N ASP A 144 -28.38 -0.09 12.10
CA ASP A 144 -29.10 -0.81 13.15
C ASP A 144 -30.35 -0.04 13.59
N ASN A 145 -30.27 1.29 13.75
CA ASN A 145 -31.41 2.11 14.14
C ASN A 145 -32.53 2.21 13.07
N GLU A 146 -32.22 1.97 11.80
CA GLU A 146 -33.20 1.91 10.70
C GLU A 146 -33.87 0.52 10.58
N LEU A 147 -33.32 -0.49 11.25
CA LEU A 147 -33.81 -1.88 11.25
C LEU A 147 -34.82 -2.17 12.37
N TRP A 148 -35.07 -1.19 13.26
CA TRP A 148 -36.08 -1.22 14.33
C TRP A 148 -37.13 -0.14 14.11
#